data_AF-A0A521WG50-F1
#
_entry.id   AF-A0A521WG50-F1
#
_cell.length_a   1.000
_cell.length_b   1.000
_cell.length_c   1.000
_cell.angle_alpha   90.00
_cell.angle_beta   90.00
_cell.angle_gamma   90.00
#
_symmetry.space_group_name_H-M   'P 1'
#
loop_
_entity.id
_entity.type
_entity.pdbx_description
1 polymer ?
#
loop_
_entity_poly.entity_id
_entity_poly.type
_entity_poly.pdbx_seq_one_letter_code
_entity_poly.pdbx_strand_id
1 'polypeptide(L)'
;NVPNIELKYSVIPEWSGGYVSFARVEHCKFIVVDGSSFWLGTSNCEKSYFYTSRNLGIVVRNARLAGQMQSIFLKSWSGKYVELIAPDGEYTPREHGERK
;
A
#
# COMPACT_ATOMS: atom_id res chain seq x y z
N ASN A 1 -17.03 -11.78 5.16
CA ASN A 1 -16.78 -10.75 4.14
C ASN A 1 -17.63 -9.53 4.41
N VAL A 2 -17.01 -8.35 4.51
CA VAL A 2 -17.75 -7.09 4.64
C VAL A 2 -18.13 -6.63 3.22
N PRO A 3 -19.42 -6.34 2.94
CA PRO A 3 -19.83 -5.90 1.61
C PRO A 3 -19.05 -4.67 1.14
N ASN A 4 -18.61 -4.68 -0.12
CA ASN A 4 -17.87 -3.59 -0.77
C ASN A 4 -16.50 -3.27 -0.15
N ILE A 5 -15.94 -4.17 0.66
CA ILE A 5 -14.60 -4.03 1.22
C ILE A 5 -13.77 -5.24 0.80
N GLU A 6 -12.68 -4.97 0.09
CA GLU A 6 -11.61 -5.92 -0.17
C GLU A 6 -10.34 -5.43 0.52
N LEU A 7 -9.64 -6.33 1.18
CA LEU A 7 -8.35 -6.06 1.77
C LEU A 7 -7.35 -7.06 1.21
N LYS A 8 -6.22 -6.55 0.72
CA LYS A 8 -5.13 -7.38 0.23
C LYS A 8 -3.81 -6.89 0.82
N TYR A 9 -2.85 -7.79 0.95
CA TYR A 9 -1.51 -7.46 1.38
C TYR A 9 -0.48 -8.03 0.40
N SER A 10 0.65 -7.34 0.27
CA SER A 10 1.72 -7.75 -0.63
C SER A 10 2.85 -8.43 0.14
N VAL A 11 3.30 -9.57 -0.37
CA VAL A 11 4.40 -10.37 0.16
C VAL A 11 5.49 -10.47 -0.90
N ILE A 12 6.38 -9.48 -0.94
CA ILE A 12 7.50 -9.47 -1.87
C ILE A 12 8.55 -10.48 -1.37
N PRO A 13 9.01 -11.44 -2.19
CA PRO A 13 9.97 -12.46 -1.76
C PRO A 13 11.31 -11.82 -1.42
N GLU A 14 12.09 -12.47 -0.56
CA GLU A 14 13.46 -12.03 -0.28
C GLU A 14 14.32 -11.99 -1.55
N TRP A 15 15.40 -11.21 -1.49
CA TRP A 15 16.41 -11.28 -2.53
C TRP A 15 17.17 -12.61 -2.41
N SER A 16 17.77 -13.10 -3.50
CA SER A 16 18.51 -14.36 -3.51
C SER A 16 19.71 -14.39 -2.56
N GLY A 17 20.20 -13.22 -2.13
CA GLY A 17 21.24 -13.10 -1.10
C GLY A 17 20.71 -13.01 0.33
N GLY A 18 19.41 -13.20 0.54
CA GLY A 18 18.75 -13.23 1.85
C GLY A 18 18.04 -11.93 2.24
N TYR A 19 17.76 -11.83 3.54
CA TYR A 19 17.07 -10.70 4.14
C TYR A 19 17.87 -9.40 4.01
N VAL A 20 17.17 -8.32 3.66
CA VAL A 20 17.71 -6.96 3.65
C VAL A 20 16.80 -6.08 4.51
N SER A 21 17.38 -5.49 5.56
CA SER A 21 16.65 -4.67 6.54
C SER A 21 15.84 -3.57 5.86
N PHE A 22 14.55 -3.49 6.20
CA PHE A 22 13.58 -2.50 5.69
C PHE A 22 13.38 -2.46 4.15
N ALA A 23 13.93 -3.43 3.42
CA ALA A 23 13.78 -3.50 1.97
C ALA A 23 12.68 -4.50 1.58
N ARG A 24 12.40 -4.59 0.26
CA ARG A 24 11.39 -5.50 -0.31
C ARG A 24 9.99 -5.27 0.27
N VAL A 25 9.59 -3.99 0.38
CA VAL A 25 8.26 -3.57 0.85
C VAL A 25 7.60 -2.62 -0.14
N GLU A 26 6.27 -2.55 -0.10
CA GLU A 26 5.51 -1.45 -0.68
C GLU A 26 5.60 -0.23 0.25
N HIS A 27 5.99 0.93 -0.27
CA HIS A 27 6.11 2.17 0.53
C HIS A 27 5.31 3.34 -0.06
N CYS A 28 4.37 3.04 -0.95
CA CYS A 28 3.50 4.02 -1.58
C CYS A 28 2.36 4.46 -0.64
N LYS A 29 2.02 5.76 -0.67
CA LYS A 29 0.93 6.35 0.12
C LYS A 29 0.08 7.22 -0.79
N PHE A 30 -1.00 6.66 -1.29
CA PHE A 30 -1.91 7.35 -2.18
C PHE A 30 -3.31 6.73 -2.11
N ILE A 31 -4.31 7.47 -2.58
CA ILE A 31 -5.69 7.01 -2.72
C ILE A 31 -6.16 7.43 -4.11
N VAL A 32 -6.78 6.52 -4.86
CA VAL A 32 -7.44 6.82 -6.15
C VAL A 32 -8.95 6.77 -5.97
N VAL A 33 -9.66 7.72 -6.58
CA VAL A 33 -11.11 7.88 -6.41
C VAL A 33 -11.77 8.09 -7.77
N ASP A 34 -12.73 7.22 -8.09
CA ASP A 34 -13.64 7.29 -9.25
C ASP A 34 -12.98 7.49 -10.62
N GLY A 35 -11.70 7.14 -10.76
CA GLY A 35 -10.93 7.38 -11.99
C GLY A 35 -10.75 8.85 -12.37
N SER A 36 -11.11 9.79 -11.48
CA SER A 36 -11.15 11.23 -11.76
C SER A 36 -10.25 12.06 -10.86
N SER A 37 -9.91 11.52 -9.68
CA SER A 37 -9.05 12.20 -8.72
C SER A 37 -8.20 11.23 -7.92
N PHE A 38 -7.13 11.76 -7.32
CA PHE A 38 -6.31 11.01 -6.38
C PHE A 38 -5.69 11.93 -5.33
N TRP A 39 -5.35 11.33 -4.19
CA TRP A 39 -4.49 11.92 -3.18
C TRP A 39 -3.13 11.21 -3.21
N LEU A 40 -2.04 11.97 -3.08
CA LEU A 40 -0.68 11.46 -2.96
C LEU A 40 0.02 12.25 -1.84
N GLY A 41 0.74 11.58 -0.95
CA GLY A 41 1.42 12.27 0.13
C GLY A 41 2.45 11.45 0.89
N THR A 42 2.90 12.02 2.01
CA THR A 42 3.88 11.39 2.91
C THR A 42 3.25 10.59 4.03
N SER A 43 1.94 10.78 4.29
CA SER A 43 1.25 10.17 5.42
C SER A 43 0.92 8.70 5.21
N ASN A 44 1.23 7.86 6.21
CA ASN A 44 0.62 6.54 6.31
C ASN A 44 -0.87 6.65 6.69
N CYS A 45 -1.64 5.60 6.43
CA CYS A 45 -3.03 5.47 6.90
C CYS A 45 -3.04 4.99 8.37
N GLU A 46 -2.54 5.82 9.28
CA GLU A 46 -2.44 5.51 10.70
C GLU A 46 -2.73 6.75 11.55
N LYS A 47 -3.39 6.59 12.70
CA LYS A 47 -3.81 7.67 13.60
C LYS A 47 -2.75 8.74 13.83
N SER A 48 -1.51 8.35 14.14
CA SER A 48 -0.41 9.29 14.41
C SER A 48 -0.15 10.26 13.25
N TYR A 49 -0.36 9.83 12.01
CA TYR A 49 -0.19 10.66 10.82
C TYR A 49 -1.31 11.68 10.59
N PHE A 50 -2.45 11.50 11.25
CA PHE A 50 -3.58 12.44 11.23
C PHE A 50 -3.51 13.48 12.36
N TYR A 51 -3.00 13.12 13.54
CA TYR A 51 -3.12 13.96 14.73
C TYR A 51 -1.81 14.58 15.22
N THR A 52 -0.67 13.91 15.03
CA THR A 52 0.57 14.28 15.75
C THR A 52 1.79 14.43 14.84
N SER A 53 1.66 14.18 13.55
CA SER A 53 2.76 14.24 12.58
C SER A 53 2.62 15.43 11.64
N ARG A 54 3.75 15.93 11.14
CA ARG A 54 3.77 16.92 10.05
C ARG A 54 3.95 16.18 8.73
N ASN A 55 3.02 16.38 7.81
CA ASN A 55 3.00 15.70 6.53
C ASN A 55 2.63 16.65 5.40
N LEU A 56 2.95 16.25 4.18
CA LEU A 56 2.52 16.93 2.97
C LEU A 56 1.69 15.96 2.12
N GLY A 57 0.62 16.48 1.53
CA GLY A 57 -0.18 15.77 0.56
C GLY A 57 -0.76 16.72 -0.48
N ILE A 58 -1.00 16.19 -1.67
CA ILE A 58 -1.66 16.88 -2.76
C ILE A 58 -2.92 16.12 -3.14
N VAL A 59 -3.98 16.87 -3.47
CA VAL A 59 -5.19 16.33 -4.07
C VAL A 59 -5.23 16.81 -5.52
N VAL A 60 -5.26 15.88 -6.46
CA VAL A 60 -5.27 16.18 -7.88
C VAL A 60 -6.61 15.73 -8.46
N ARG A 61 -7.30 16.67 -9.14
CA ARG A 61 -8.54 16.42 -9.86
C ARG A 61 -8.27 16.49 -11.36
N ASN A 62 -7.89 15.35 -11.93
CA ASN A 62 -7.55 15.24 -13.35
C ASN A 62 -7.71 13.77 -13.77
N ALA A 63 -8.68 13.46 -14.62
CA ALA A 63 -9.00 12.09 -15.00
C ALA A 63 -7.82 11.35 -15.69
N ARG A 64 -7.04 12.06 -16.51
CA ARG A 64 -5.87 11.45 -17.18
C ARG A 64 -4.82 11.02 -16.16
N LEU A 65 -4.46 11.89 -15.22
CA LEU A 65 -3.48 11.57 -14.17
C LEU A 65 -4.03 10.54 -13.18
N ALA A 66 -5.32 10.62 -12.83
CA ALA A 66 -5.98 9.64 -11.98
C ALA A 66 -5.97 8.24 -12.62
N GLY A 67 -6.19 8.12 -13.93
CA GLY A 67 -6.07 6.85 -14.65
C GLY A 67 -4.65 6.26 -14.61
N GLN A 68 -3.62 7.12 -14.70
CA GLN A 68 -2.23 6.67 -14.52
C GLN A 68 -1.98 6.16 -13.09
N MET A 69 -2.46 6.88 -12.09
CA MET A 69 -2.34 6.47 -10.68
C MET A 69 -3.10 5.17 -10.41
N GLN A 70 -4.30 5.00 -11.00
CA GLN A 70 -5.07 3.76 -10.93
C GLN A 70 -4.34 2.59 -11.60
N SER A 71 -3.65 2.82 -12.72
CA SER A 71 -2.84 1.78 -13.36
C SER A 71 -1.68 1.31 -12.46
N ILE A 72 -1.03 2.23 -11.74
CA ILE A 72 0.00 1.90 -10.75
C ILE A 72 -0.61 1.09 -9.59
N PHE A 73 -1.76 1.53 -9.07
CA PHE A 73 -2.49 0.77 -8.04
C PHE A 73 -2.79 -0.66 -8.49
N LEU A 74 -3.37 -0.81 -9.68
CA LEU A 74 -3.75 -2.11 -10.22
C LEU A 74 -2.55 -3.03 -10.45
N LYS A 75 -1.39 -2.48 -10.84
CA LYS A 75 -0.16 -3.25 -11.01
C LYS A 75 0.25 -3.98 -9.72
N SER A 76 0.11 -3.34 -8.56
CA SER A 76 0.32 -4.00 -7.27
C SER A 76 -0.90 -4.86 -6.92
N TRP A 77 -2.12 -4.32 -6.98
CA TRP A 77 -3.36 -4.99 -6.54
C TRP A 77 -3.65 -6.33 -7.21
N SER A 78 -3.33 -6.47 -8.50
CA SER A 78 -3.47 -7.71 -9.27
C SER A 78 -2.13 -8.43 -9.49
N GLY A 79 -1.09 -8.03 -8.75
CA GLY A 79 0.25 -8.58 -8.87
C GLY A 79 0.37 -9.98 -8.26
N LYS A 80 1.36 -10.74 -8.74
CA LYS A 80 1.64 -12.13 -8.31
C LYS A 80 2.07 -12.29 -6.84
N TYR A 81 2.36 -11.18 -6.16
CA TYR A 81 2.83 -11.15 -4.77
C TYR A 81 1.75 -10.60 -3.83
N VAL A 82 0.50 -10.56 -4.26
CA VAL A 82 -0.60 -10.02 -3.46
C VAL A 82 -1.58 -11.11 -3.08
N GLU A 83 -1.98 -11.09 -1.83
CA GLU A 83 -2.88 -12.07 -1.23
C GLU A 83 -4.11 -11.37 -0.65
N LEU A 84 -5.29 -11.99 -0.83
CA LEU A 84 -6.54 -11.52 -0.23
C LEU A 84 -6.55 -11.85 1.26
N ILE A 85 -6.92 -10.87 2.09
CA ILE A 85 -7.13 -11.08 3.51
C ILE A 85 -8.54 -11.63 3.73
N ALA A 86 -8.61 -12.89 4.15
CA ALA A 86 -9.77 -13.48 4.80
C ALA A 86 -9.92 -12.91 6.24
N PRO A 87 -11.14 -12.50 6.65
CA PRO A 87 -11.41 -11.95 7.99
C PRO A 87 -10.98 -12.86 9.16
N ASP A 88 -10.94 -14.16 8.92
CA ASP A 88 -10.63 -15.25 9.86
C ASP A 88 -9.35 -16.01 9.47
N GLY A 89 -8.55 -15.46 8.56
CA GLY A 89 -7.28 -16.06 8.15
C GLY A 89 -6.21 -15.97 9.25
N GLU A 90 -5.36 -16.98 9.31
CA GLU A 90 -4.12 -16.93 10.09
C GLU A 90 -3.00 -16.30 9.26
N TYR A 91 -2.38 -15.24 9.79
CA TYR A 91 -1.29 -14.53 9.13
C TYR A 91 -0.06 -14.55 10.02
N THR A 92 1.02 -15.14 9.49
CA THR A 92 2.31 -15.12 10.20
C THR A 92 2.99 -13.77 9.97
N PRO A 93 3.34 -13.02 11.02
CA PRO A 93 4.09 -11.78 10.86
C PRO A 93 5.42 -12.07 10.18
N ARG A 94 5.74 -11.30 9.13
CA ARG A 94 7.10 -11.30 8.60
C ARG A 94 8.04 -10.62 9.58
N GLU A 95 9.27 -11.10 9.58
CA GLU A 95 10.34 -10.47 10.32
C GLU A 95 10.61 -9.07 9.78
N HIS A 96 10.64 -8.11 10.68
CA HIS A 96 10.74 -6.70 10.37
C HIS A 96 11.76 -6.05 11.31
N GLY A 97 12.67 -5.26 10.75
CA GLY A 97 13.61 -4.46 11.52
C GLY A 97 15.05 -4.61 11.04
N GLU A 98 15.96 -4.09 11.86
CA GLU A 98 17.38 -4.36 11.67
C GLU A 98 17.69 -5.80 12.07
N ARG A 99 18.23 -6.57 11.13
CA ARG A 99 19.05 -7.74 11.45
C ARG A 99 20.51 -7.32 11.43
N LYS A 100 21.20 -7.56 12.55
CA LYS A 100 22.66 -7.45 12.65
C LYS A 100 23.31 -8.72 12.14
#